data_AF-A0A5R8P8Z8-F1
#
_entry.id   AF-A0A5R8P8Z8-F1
#
_cell.length_a   1.000
_cell.length_b   1.000
_cell.length_c   1.000
_cell.angle_alpha   90.00
_cell.angle_beta   90.00
_cell.angle_gamma   90.00
#
_symmetry.space_group_name_H-M   'P 1'
#
loop_
_entity.id
_entity.type
_entity.pdbx_description
1 polymer ?
#
loop_
_entity_poly.entity_id
_entity_poly.type
_entity_poly.pdbx_seq_one_letter_code
_entity_poly.pdbx_strand_id
1 'polypeptide(L)'
;MELERLGGDSTDGQSPTLFLSDRETYVVQGWSTDRLGTIEIPHRLIRHLRSGTCLGALLHDTGHGTFLLTGDPVTDPAALAQMRLPGHESAVEVGVGVERRRDAAPVVR
;
A
#
# COMPACT_ATOMS: atom_id res chain seq x y z
N MET A 1 3.64 -11.05 11.24
CA MET A 1 4.00 -11.09 9.81
C MET A 1 5.32 -10.36 9.64
N GLU A 2 6.18 -10.83 8.75
CA GLU A 2 7.43 -10.17 8.38
C GLU A 2 7.20 -9.24 7.18
N LEU A 3 7.86 -8.07 7.16
CA LEU A 3 7.69 -7.06 6.12
C LEU A 3 9.01 -6.73 5.41
N GLU A 4 9.02 -6.88 4.08
CA GLU A 4 10.06 -6.35 3.20
C GLU A 4 9.68 -4.93 2.77
N ARG A 5 10.52 -3.92 3.06
CA ARG A 5 10.28 -2.54 2.61
C ARG A 5 10.57 -2.39 1.12
N LEU A 6 9.55 -2.04 0.34
CA LEU A 6 9.68 -1.79 -1.11
C LEU A 6 10.04 -0.34 -1.44
N GLY A 7 9.59 0.59 -0.59
CA GLY A 7 9.92 2.00 -0.73
C GLY A 7 8.90 2.88 -0.04
N GLY A 8 9.17 4.16 0.00
CA GLY A 8 8.32 5.11 0.69
C GLY A 8 8.71 6.52 0.33
N ASP A 9 7.85 7.43 0.73
CA ASP A 9 7.87 8.76 0.20
C ASP A 9 8.39 9.78 1.22
N SER A 10 9.71 9.81 1.37
CA SER A 10 10.39 10.55 2.42
C SER A 10 10.61 12.01 2.10
N THR A 11 9.67 12.84 2.58
CA THR A 11 9.89 14.28 2.78
C THR A 11 9.76 14.49 4.29
N ASP A 12 10.89 14.67 4.99
CA ASP A 12 10.96 15.06 6.41
C ASP A 12 10.58 14.02 7.50
N GLY A 13 10.66 12.72 7.18
CA GLY A 13 10.65 11.65 8.21
C GLY A 13 9.29 11.11 8.63
N GLN A 14 8.21 11.59 8.02
CA GLN A 14 6.84 11.05 8.12
C GLN A 14 6.38 10.71 6.71
N SER A 15 6.16 9.43 6.43
CA SER A 15 6.22 8.96 5.04
C SER A 15 5.43 7.68 4.83
N PRO A 16 4.30 7.77 4.11
CA PRO A 16 3.63 6.62 3.55
C PRO A 16 4.65 5.69 2.89
N THR A 17 4.58 4.42 3.27
CA THR A 17 5.58 3.40 2.93
C THR A 17 4.87 2.14 2.47
N LEU A 18 5.41 1.52 1.43
CA LEU A 18 4.93 0.28 0.87
C LEU A 18 5.84 -0.87 1.29
N PHE A 19 5.22 -1.94 1.74
CA PHE A 19 5.88 -3.18 2.15
C PHE A 19 5.26 -4.37 1.42
N LEU A 20 6.05 -5.44 1.29
CA LEU A 20 5.57 -6.77 0.95
C LEU A 20 5.60 -7.65 2.19
N SER A 21 4.53 -8.39 2.45
CA SER A 21 4.50 -9.35 3.54
C SER A 21 5.05 -10.72 3.13
N ASP A 22 5.39 -11.52 4.13
CA ASP A 22 5.62 -12.98 4.01
C ASP A 22 4.40 -13.78 3.52
N ARG A 23 3.23 -13.15 3.37
CA ARG A 23 1.98 -13.73 2.83
C ARG A 23 1.71 -13.37 1.38
N GLU A 24 2.67 -12.74 0.70
CA GLU A 24 2.53 -12.24 -0.67
C GLU A 24 1.39 -11.21 -0.83
N THR A 25 1.20 -10.37 0.20
CA THR A 25 0.28 -9.23 0.20
C THR A 25 1.04 -7.92 0.31
N TYR A 26 0.44 -6.83 -0.18
CA TYR A 26 0.95 -5.50 0.08
C TYR A 26 0.47 -5.00 1.43
N VAL A 27 1.40 -4.52 2.25
CA VAL A 27 1.11 -3.74 3.45
C VAL A 27 1.45 -2.29 3.15
N VAL A 28 0.46 -1.41 3.28
CA VAL A 28 0.56 -0.01 2.91
C VAL A 28 0.36 0.84 4.15
N GLN A 29 1.37 1.60 4.51
CA GLN A 29 1.31 2.65 5.52
C GLN A 29 0.88 3.96 4.86
N GLY A 30 -0.03 4.70 5.50
CA GLY A 30 -0.50 6.00 5.04
C GLY A 30 -1.11 6.82 6.17
N TRP A 31 -1.61 8.01 5.82
CA TRP A 31 -2.28 8.88 6.79
C TRP A 31 -3.62 8.28 7.19
N SER A 32 -3.92 8.29 8.48
CA SER A 32 -5.19 7.79 8.99
C SER A 32 -6.33 8.70 8.56
N THR A 33 -7.47 8.09 8.23
CA THR A 33 -8.73 8.79 7.99
C THR A 33 -9.68 8.64 9.17
N ASP A 34 -10.87 9.21 9.09
CA ASP A 34 -11.96 8.98 10.02
C ASP A 34 -12.58 7.57 9.91
N ARG A 35 -12.21 6.80 8.87
CA ARG A 35 -12.71 5.46 8.62
C ARG A 35 -11.63 4.40 8.85
N LEU A 36 -11.88 3.52 9.82
CA LEU A 36 -11.02 2.36 10.07
C LEU A 36 -10.83 1.52 8.80
N GLY A 37 -9.58 1.13 8.53
CA GLY A 37 -9.22 0.36 7.34
C GLY A 37 -9.17 1.20 6.05
N THR A 38 -9.27 2.53 6.15
CA THR A 38 -9.03 3.44 5.02
C THR A 38 -7.92 4.41 5.37
N ILE A 39 -6.92 4.46 4.49
CA ILE A 39 -5.77 5.37 4.60
C ILE A 39 -5.68 6.25 3.37
N GLU A 40 -5.01 7.39 3.53
CA GLU A 40 -4.63 8.25 2.42
C GLU A 40 -3.13 8.06 2.10
N ILE A 41 -2.81 7.93 0.81
CA ILE A 41 -1.43 7.72 0.32
C ILE A 41 -1.13 8.67 -0.85
N PRO A 42 0.11 9.14 -1.03
CA PRO A 42 0.47 9.97 -2.16
C PRO A 42 0.47 9.14 -3.44
N HIS A 43 0.05 9.72 -4.57
CA HIS A 43 0.02 9.04 -5.87
C HIS A 43 1.35 8.36 -6.20
N ARG A 44 2.46 9.03 -5.88
CA ARG A 44 3.80 8.53 -6.19
C ARG A 44 4.18 7.25 -5.44
N LEU A 45 3.49 6.88 -4.35
CA LEU A 45 3.81 5.66 -3.59
C LEU A 45 3.67 4.39 -4.45
N ILE A 46 2.72 4.38 -5.40
CA ILE A 46 2.45 3.21 -6.27
C ILE A 46 3.65 2.83 -7.15
N ARG A 47 4.62 3.74 -7.33
CA ARG A 47 5.85 3.46 -8.11
C ARG A 47 6.71 2.34 -7.50
N HIS A 48 6.49 2.03 -6.22
CA HIS A 48 7.25 1.03 -5.47
C HIS A 48 6.64 -0.38 -5.55
N LEU A 49 5.49 -0.53 -6.21
CA LEU A 49 4.90 -1.85 -6.48
C LEU A 49 5.89 -2.71 -7.27
N ARG A 50 5.78 -4.03 -7.10
CA ARG A 50 6.59 -4.96 -7.90
C ARG A 50 6.18 -4.83 -9.37
N SER A 51 7.15 -4.92 -10.28
CA SER A 51 6.89 -4.85 -11.72
C SER A 51 5.82 -5.86 -12.15
N GLY A 52 4.84 -5.40 -12.93
CA GLY A 52 3.74 -6.24 -13.44
C GLY A 52 2.61 -6.51 -12.43
N THR A 53 2.64 -5.87 -11.27
CA THR A 53 1.60 -6.00 -10.24
C THR A 53 0.84 -4.69 -10.03
N CYS A 54 -0.29 -4.78 -9.33
CA CYS A 54 -1.04 -3.64 -8.83
C CYS A 54 -1.52 -3.90 -7.39
N LEU A 55 -2.05 -2.88 -6.73
CA LEU A 55 -2.81 -3.08 -5.49
C LEU A 55 -4.09 -3.87 -5.82
N GLY A 56 -4.37 -4.93 -5.08
CA GLY A 56 -5.57 -5.75 -5.20
C GLY A 56 -6.84 -5.08 -4.65
N ALA A 57 -6.83 -3.77 -4.51
CA ALA A 57 -7.92 -2.94 -4.02
C ALA A 57 -8.07 -1.72 -4.92
N LEU A 58 -9.29 -1.16 -4.96
CA LEU A 58 -9.55 0.05 -5.71
C LEU A 58 -8.92 1.26 -5.00
N LEU A 59 -8.32 2.13 -5.81
CA LEU A 59 -7.87 3.44 -5.38
C LEU A 59 -8.93 4.47 -5.73
N HIS A 60 -9.26 5.34 -4.79
CA HIS A 60 -10.12 6.50 -5.02
C HIS A 60 -9.24 7.75 -5.01
N ASP A 61 -9.09 8.40 -6.17
CA ASP A 61 -8.36 9.66 -6.30
C ASP A 61 -9.08 10.76 -5.50
N THR A 62 -8.33 11.50 -4.68
CA THR A 62 -8.87 12.61 -3.89
C THR A 62 -8.99 13.90 -4.69
N GLY A 63 -8.35 13.97 -5.86
CA GLY A 63 -8.16 15.17 -6.67
C GLY A 63 -6.96 16.03 -6.25
N HIS A 64 -6.23 15.64 -5.19
CA HIS A 64 -5.16 16.45 -4.59
C HIS A 64 -3.77 15.80 -4.67
N GLY A 65 -3.59 14.79 -5.54
CA GLY A 65 -2.32 14.07 -5.66
C GLY A 65 -2.17 12.93 -4.65
N THR A 66 -3.26 12.51 -4.03
CA THR A 66 -3.35 11.39 -3.09
C THR A 66 -4.51 10.45 -3.46
N PHE A 67 -4.38 9.19 -3.05
CA PHE A 67 -5.44 8.19 -3.13
C PHE A 67 -5.96 7.86 -1.74
N LEU A 68 -7.25 7.63 -1.62
CA LEU A 68 -7.81 6.79 -0.56
C LEU A 68 -7.67 5.32 -0.96
N LEU A 69 -7.16 4.52 -0.02
CA LEU A 69 -7.00 3.08 -0.14
C LEU A 69 -7.70 2.40 1.04
N THR A 70 -8.61 1.48 0.73
CA THR A 70 -9.28 0.66 1.75
C THR A 70 -8.76 -0.78 1.70
N GLY A 71 -8.47 -1.35 2.86
CA GLY A 71 -8.00 -2.72 3.02
C GLY A 71 -8.26 -3.24 4.44
N ASP A 72 -7.64 -4.37 4.77
CA ASP A 72 -7.73 -4.95 6.10
C ASP A 72 -6.79 -4.20 7.06
N PRO A 73 -7.25 -3.64 8.19
CA PRO A 73 -6.37 -2.95 9.13
C PRO A 73 -5.27 -3.88 9.63
N VAL A 74 -4.02 -3.43 9.58
CA VAL A 74 -2.90 -4.20 10.13
C VAL A 74 -2.94 -4.14 11.64
N THR A 75 -3.22 -5.27 12.29
CA THR A 75 -3.21 -5.40 13.76
C THR A 75 -2.09 -6.30 14.27
N ASP A 76 -1.28 -6.88 13.39
CA ASP A 76 -0.18 -7.77 13.75
C ASP A 76 0.92 -6.97 14.50
N PRO A 77 1.21 -7.28 15.78
CA PRO A 77 2.14 -6.49 16.58
C PRO A 77 3.56 -6.47 16.03
N ALA A 78 4.00 -7.54 15.35
CA ALA A 78 5.34 -7.62 14.79
C ALA A 78 5.48 -6.71 13.57
N ALA A 79 4.45 -6.62 12.71
CA ALA A 79 4.41 -5.67 11.62
C ALA A 79 4.36 -4.22 12.12
N LEU A 80 3.48 -3.93 13.10
CA LEU A 80 3.37 -2.60 13.69
C LEU A 80 4.70 -2.12 14.29
N ALA A 81 5.43 -3.01 14.98
CA ALA A 81 6.75 -2.72 15.53
C ALA A 81 7.82 -2.45 14.45
N GLN A 82 7.75 -3.16 13.31
CA GLN A 82 8.64 -2.94 12.16
C GLN A 82 8.39 -1.58 11.49
N MET A 83 7.12 -1.20 11.32
CA MET A 83 6.73 0.05 10.64
C MET A 83 7.00 1.30 11.49
N ARG A 84 6.97 1.19 12.83
CA ARG A 84 7.15 2.32 13.77
C ARG A 84 6.19 3.48 13.46
N LEU A 85 4.90 3.16 13.27
CA LEU A 85 3.88 4.11 12.85
C LEU A 85 3.74 5.29 13.84
N PRO A 86 3.83 6.54 13.37
CA PRO A 86 3.35 7.72 14.10
C PRO A 86 1.85 7.60 14.42
N GLY A 87 1.39 8.24 15.50
CA GLY A 87 -0.01 8.14 15.92
C GLY A 87 -1.06 8.69 14.95
N HIS A 88 -0.65 9.45 13.93
CA HIS A 88 -1.54 9.95 12.87
C HIS A 88 -1.52 9.10 11.59
N GLU A 89 -0.75 8.01 11.59
CA GLU A 89 -0.65 7.08 10.47
C GLU A 89 -1.23 5.72 10.87
N SER A 90 -1.72 5.00 9.88
CA SER A 90 -2.17 3.62 10.03
C SER A 90 -1.73 2.81 8.80
N ALA A 91 -1.93 1.50 8.86
CA ALA A 91 -1.58 0.62 7.78
C ALA A 91 -2.73 -0.34 7.45
N VAL A 92 -2.85 -0.64 6.16
CA VAL A 92 -3.79 -1.64 5.63
C VAL A 92 -3.04 -2.71 4.85
N GLU A 93 -3.52 -3.93 4.93
CA GLU A 93 -3.12 -5.05 4.10
C GLU A 93 -4.10 -5.17 2.93
N VAL A 94 -3.56 -5.32 1.71
CA VAL A 94 -4.32 -5.55 0.49
C VAL A 94 -3.63 -6.62 -0.36
N GLY A 95 -4.41 -7.36 -1.15
CA GLY A 95 -3.85 -8.38 -2.04
C GLY A 95 -2.92 -7.79 -3.09
N VAL A 96 -2.06 -8.64 -3.67
CA VAL A 96 -1.30 -8.31 -4.88
C VAL A 96 -2.16 -8.64 -6.09
N GLY A 97 -2.52 -7.61 -6.87
CA GLY A 97 -3.18 -7.76 -8.16
C GLY A 97 -2.19 -7.92 -9.30
N VAL A 98 -2.68 -8.35 -10.46
CA VAL A 98 -1.88 -8.43 -11.70
C VAL A 98 -2.23 -7.26 -12.61
N GLU A 99 -1.22 -6.53 -13.07
CA GLU A 99 -1.41 -5.48 -14.08
C GLU A 99 -1.93 -6.12 -15.37
N ARG A 100 -3.16 -5.77 -15.76
CA ARG A 100 -3.76 -6.22 -17.03
C ARG A 100 -3.89 -5.05 -17.97
N ARG A 101 -3.07 -5.06 -19.03
CA ARG A 101 -3.19 -4.10 -20.12
C ARG A 101 -4.15 -4.63 -21.17
N ARG A 102 -5.02 -3.75 -21.70
CA ARG A 102 -6.02 -4.13 -22.71
C ARG A 102 -5.40 -4.58 -24.04
N ASP A 103 -4.21 -4.08 -24.32
CA ASP A 103 -3.40 -4.33 -25.52
C ASP A 103 -2.37 -5.46 -25.35
N ALA A 104 -2.28 -6.07 -24.16
CA ALA A 104 -1.40 -7.22 -23.97
C ALA A 104 -1.93 -8.42 -24.78
N ALA A 105 -1.08 -8.98 -25.64
CA ALA A 105 -1.38 -10.22 -26.33
C ALA A 105 -1.72 -11.31 -25.30
N PRO A 106 -2.75 -12.16 -25.54
CA PRO A 106 -3.06 -13.25 -24.63
C PRO A 106 -1.82 -14.10 -24.43
N VAL A 107 -1.46 -14.36 -23.17
CA VAL A 107 -0.41 -15.33 -22.85
C VAL A 107 -0.99 -16.70 -23.17
N VAL A 108 -0.74 -17.19 -24.39
CA VAL A 108 -1.05 -18.57 -24.77
C VAL A 108 -0.03 -19.47 -24.06
N ARG A 109 -0.50 -20.23 -23.08
CA ARG A 109 0.26 -21.32 -22.45
C ARG A 109 -0.15 -22.64 -23.06
#